data_AF-A0AA95S9R4-F1
#
_entry.id   AF-A0AA95S9R4-F1
#
_cell.length_a   1.000
_cell.length_b   1.000
_cell.length_c   1.000
_cell.angle_alpha   90.00
_cell.angle_beta   90.00
_cell.angle_gamma   90.00
#
_symmetry.space_group_name_H-M   'P 1'
#
loop_
_entity.id
_entity.type
_entity.pdbx_description
1 polymer ?
#
loop_
_entity_poly.entity_id
_entity_poly.type
_entity_poly.pdbx_seq_one_letter_code
_entity_poly.pdbx_strand_id
1 'polypeptide(L)'
;MKNLICVKDVEDMDKQGKKVFYIDRNTIITPAAKDAAKVCGMEFSLEEQISETKSPEPVKSCGGEIDSNVIYTVLKTMMEKGLLKGMFDNVHVPPYIDERDSGGLKLVRGNSVRFDVFDTGNPNNKVFYQELISKDDASMSAGFLTIEKSSFEWELCYEEIDYVIEGTLTITINGKTFTAYPGDVLYVPSGSKVVWGSPDKAKVFYTTYPANWSDMMPS
;
A
#
# COMPACT_ATOMS: atom_id res chain seq x y z
N MET A 1 24.67 11.54 -35.38
CA MET A 1 24.11 10.61 -36.39
C MET A 1 23.74 9.33 -35.66
N LYS A 2 22.64 8.67 -36.02
CA LYS A 2 22.27 7.37 -35.44
C LYS A 2 22.97 6.27 -36.24
N ASN A 3 23.61 5.32 -35.56
CA ASN A 3 24.23 4.15 -36.19
C ASN A 3 23.15 3.08 -36.41
N LEU A 4 23.13 2.39 -37.55
CA LEU A 4 22.12 1.37 -37.87
C LEU A 4 22.79 0.01 -38.02
N ILE A 5 22.31 -0.99 -37.28
CA ILE A 5 22.74 -2.39 -37.40
C ILE A 5 21.68 -3.19 -38.17
N CYS A 6 22.11 -3.78 -39.28
CA CYS A 6 21.31 -4.63 -40.15
C CYS A 6 21.80 -6.10 -40.11
N VAL A 7 21.05 -6.98 -40.77
CA VAL A 7 21.34 -8.43 -40.81
C VAL A 7 22.75 -8.73 -41.32
N LYS A 8 23.23 -7.97 -42.31
CA LYS A 8 24.57 -8.17 -42.88
C LYS A 8 25.68 -7.94 -41.86
N ASP A 9 25.51 -6.96 -40.97
CA ASP A 9 26.50 -6.65 -39.94
C ASP A 9 26.63 -7.79 -38.93
N VAL A 10 25.52 -8.47 -38.63
CA VAL A 10 25.48 -9.66 -37.77
C VAL A 10 26.14 -10.85 -38.47
N GLU A 11 25.84 -11.09 -39.75
CA GLU A 11 26.45 -12.17 -40.52
C GLU A 11 27.97 -12.01 -40.66
N ASP A 12 28.46 -10.78 -40.86
CA ASP A 12 29.89 -10.51 -40.99
C ASP A 12 30.64 -10.62 -39.66
N MET A 13 29.97 -10.38 -38.52
CA MET A 13 30.53 -10.62 -37.19
C MET A 13 30.58 -12.11 -36.82
N ASP A 14 29.62 -12.91 -37.29
CA ASP A 14 29.64 -14.36 -37.07
C ASP A 14 30.83 -14.99 -37.80
N LYS A 15 31.09 -14.56 -39.04
CA LYS A 15 32.26 -14.98 -39.81
C LYS A 15 33.59 -14.62 -39.13
N GLN A 16 33.60 -13.56 -38.32
CA GLN A 16 34.76 -13.12 -37.54
C GLN A 16 34.88 -13.82 -36.17
N GLY A 17 33.95 -14.73 -35.84
CA GLY A 17 33.95 -15.48 -34.58
C GLY A 17 33.67 -14.65 -33.33
N LYS A 18 33.16 -13.42 -33.49
CA LYS A 18 32.80 -12.55 -32.37
C LYS A 18 31.36 -12.81 -31.96
N LYS A 19 31.13 -12.96 -30.65
CA LYS A 19 29.79 -13.25 -30.08
C LYS A 19 29.14 -12.06 -29.38
N VAL A 20 29.85 -10.95 -29.25
CA VAL A 20 29.33 -9.73 -28.61
C VAL A 20 29.49 -8.53 -29.54
N PHE A 21 28.40 -7.80 -29.73
CA PHE A 21 28.32 -6.57 -30.50
C PHE A 21 28.27 -5.39 -29.52
N TYR A 22 29.28 -4.54 -29.52
CA TYR A 22 29.27 -3.34 -28.70
C TYR A 22 28.50 -2.23 -29.40
N ILE A 23 27.46 -1.73 -28.76
CA ILE A 23 26.55 -0.71 -29.27
C ILE A 23 26.59 0.52 -28.37
N ASP A 24 26.23 1.68 -28.91
CA ASP A 24 26.03 2.90 -28.13
C ASP A 24 24.53 3.23 -28.00
N ARG A 25 24.19 4.22 -27.16
CA ARG A 25 22.79 4.68 -26.96
C ARG A 25 22.15 5.31 -28.21
N ASN A 26 22.94 5.57 -29.25
CA ASN A 26 22.49 6.13 -30.54
C ASN A 26 22.42 5.07 -31.65
N THR A 27 22.54 3.78 -31.31
CA THR A 27 22.50 2.67 -32.25
C THR A 27 21.08 2.09 -32.36
N ILE A 28 20.54 2.07 -33.58
CA ILE A 28 19.28 1.41 -33.93
C ILE A 28 19.60 0.02 -34.46
N ILE A 29 19.02 -1.02 -33.84
CA ILE A 29 19.09 -2.39 -34.33
C ILE A 29 17.78 -2.70 -35.06
N THR A 30 17.88 -3.13 -36.32
CA THR A 30 16.68 -3.56 -37.06
C THR A 30 16.10 -4.85 -36.45
N PRO A 31 14.77 -5.06 -36.45
CA PRO A 31 14.16 -6.28 -35.91
C PRO A 31 14.77 -7.56 -36.51
N ALA A 32 15.00 -7.57 -37.83
CA ALA A 32 15.62 -8.69 -38.52
C ALA A 32 17.07 -8.96 -38.06
N ALA A 33 17.85 -7.93 -37.74
CA ALA A 33 19.20 -8.10 -37.18
C ALA A 33 19.17 -8.69 -35.76
N LYS A 34 18.17 -8.31 -34.95
CA LYS A 34 17.97 -8.87 -33.61
C LYS A 34 17.62 -10.36 -33.66
N ASP A 35 16.77 -10.75 -34.62
CA ASP A 35 16.41 -12.15 -34.84
C ASP A 35 17.61 -12.97 -35.34
N ALA A 36 18.39 -12.43 -36.28
CA ALA A 36 19.62 -13.07 -36.78
C ALA A 36 20.66 -13.27 -35.67
N ALA A 37 20.86 -12.26 -34.80
CA ALA A 37 21.77 -12.35 -33.67
C ALA A 37 21.38 -13.47 -32.71
N LYS A 38 20.08 -13.66 -32.46
CA LYS A 38 19.57 -14.73 -31.60
C LYS A 38 19.82 -16.13 -32.17
N VAL A 39 19.70 -16.29 -33.50
CA VAL A 39 20.01 -17.55 -34.20
C VAL A 39 21.50 -17.89 -34.12
N CYS A 40 22.37 -16.87 -34.22
CA CYS A 40 23.82 -17.06 -34.18
C CYS A 40 24.42 -17.03 -32.76
N GLY A 41 23.58 -16.90 -31.72
CA GLY A 41 24.00 -16.83 -30.31
C GLY A 41 24.84 -15.59 -29.98
N MET A 42 24.46 -14.44 -30.54
CA MET A 42 25.13 -13.15 -30.31
C MET A 42 24.35 -12.25 -29.37
N GLU A 43 25.09 -11.45 -28.60
CA GLU A 43 24.55 -10.47 -27.66
C GLU A 43 25.00 -9.05 -28.01
N PHE A 44 24.13 -8.08 -27.77
CA PHE A 44 24.45 -6.66 -27.92
C PHE A 44 24.72 -6.05 -26.53
N SER A 45 25.90 -5.47 -26.33
CA SER A 45 26.30 -4.84 -25.06
C SER A 45 26.57 -3.35 -25.25
N LEU A 46 26.22 -2.52 -24.28
CA LEU A 46 26.62 -1.11 -24.28
C LEU A 46 28.08 -1.00 -23.85
N GLU A 47 28.90 -0.28 -24.61
CA GLU A 47 30.31 -0.07 -24.25
C GLU A 47 30.43 1.11 -23.26
N GLU A 48 31.02 0.87 -22.08
CA GLU A 48 31.69 1.89 -21.28
C GLU A 48 33.20 1.58 -21.30
N GLN A 49 33.98 2.46 -21.94
CA GLN A 49 35.44 2.44 -21.83
C GLN A 49 35.86 3.16 -20.55
N ILE A 50 36.59 2.47 -19.66
CA ILE A 50 37.57 3.16 -18.79
C ILE A 50 38.90 2.40 -18.81
N SER A 51 39.89 3.14 -19.28
CA SER A 51 41.32 2.86 -19.35
C SER A 51 42.00 2.81 -17.98
N GLU A 52 43.05 2.00 -17.92
CA GLU A 52 44.01 1.76 -16.83
C GLU A 52 44.38 2.98 -15.95
N THR A 53 44.33 2.84 -14.62
CA THR A 53 45.42 3.30 -13.72
C THR A 53 45.38 2.57 -12.35
N LYS A 54 46.46 1.84 -12.06
CA LYS A 54 47.05 1.43 -10.76
C LYS A 54 46.14 1.02 -9.57
N SER A 55 46.34 -0.25 -9.16
CA SER A 55 45.95 -0.88 -7.89
C SER A 55 46.24 -0.07 -6.62
N PRO A 56 45.37 -0.17 -5.61
CA PRO A 56 45.71 -1.04 -4.47
C PRO A 56 44.66 -2.15 -4.23
N GLU A 57 45.08 -3.13 -3.43
CA GLU A 57 44.51 -4.46 -3.14
C GLU A 57 42.98 -4.61 -2.93
N PRO A 58 42.43 -5.83 -3.07
CA PRO A 58 41.06 -6.06 -3.49
C PRO A 58 40.07 -6.01 -2.32
N VAL A 59 39.17 -5.03 -2.34
CA VAL A 59 37.85 -5.22 -1.75
C VAL A 59 36.97 -5.79 -2.85
N LYS A 60 36.58 -7.07 -2.72
CA LYS A 60 35.64 -7.75 -3.62
C LYS A 60 34.35 -6.94 -3.73
N SER A 61 34.21 -6.21 -4.84
CA SER A 61 32.94 -5.65 -5.29
C SER A 61 32.14 -6.79 -5.94
N CYS A 62 31.12 -7.27 -5.22
CA CYS A 62 30.19 -8.27 -5.72
C CYS A 62 29.26 -7.61 -6.75
N GLY A 63 29.63 -7.67 -8.02
CA GLY A 63 28.68 -7.57 -9.12
C GLY A 63 27.89 -8.88 -9.21
N GLY A 64 26.85 -9.01 -8.38
CA GLY A 64 25.89 -10.09 -8.46
C GLY A 64 24.50 -9.49 -8.40
N GLU A 65 23.63 -9.85 -9.35
CA GLU A 65 22.19 -9.64 -9.17
C GLU A 65 21.81 -10.17 -7.79
N ILE A 66 21.30 -9.27 -6.95
CA ILE A 66 20.94 -9.64 -5.59
C ILE A 66 19.65 -10.46 -5.69
N ASP A 67 19.79 -11.78 -5.65
CA ASP A 67 18.66 -12.72 -5.64
C ASP A 67 17.71 -12.36 -4.48
N SER A 68 16.41 -12.27 -4.79
CA SER A 68 15.34 -12.02 -3.81
C SER A 68 15.38 -13.02 -2.65
N ASN A 69 15.77 -14.27 -2.91
CA ASN A 69 15.93 -15.27 -1.86
C ASN A 69 17.11 -14.95 -0.93
N VAL A 70 18.19 -14.37 -1.46
CA VAL A 70 19.34 -13.91 -0.67
C VAL A 70 18.93 -12.69 0.15
N ILE A 71 18.17 -11.73 -0.42
CA ILE A 71 17.60 -10.59 0.32
C ILE A 71 16.73 -11.08 1.47
N TYR A 72 15.79 -11.99 1.19
CA TYR A 72 14.90 -12.56 2.20
C TYR A 72 15.69 -13.28 3.30
N THR A 73 16.68 -14.09 2.92
CA THR A 73 17.51 -14.84 3.88
C THR A 73 18.32 -13.90 4.77
N VAL A 74 18.88 -12.83 4.21
CA VAL A 74 19.61 -11.82 4.96
C VAL A 74 18.68 -11.07 5.91
N LEU A 75 17.53 -10.57 5.43
CA LEU A 75 16.54 -9.87 6.26
C LEU A 75 16.01 -10.76 7.39
N LYS A 76 15.67 -12.02 7.10
CA LYS A 76 15.22 -12.99 8.08
C LYS A 76 16.28 -13.26 9.15
N THR A 77 17.53 -13.48 8.73
CA THR A 77 18.65 -13.71 9.65
C THR A 77 18.91 -12.49 10.54
N MET A 78 18.82 -11.27 10.00
CA MET A 78 18.98 -10.04 10.77
C MET A 78 17.83 -9.83 11.77
N MET A 79 16.60 -10.23 11.41
CA MET A 79 15.44 -10.21 12.31
C MET A 79 15.61 -11.21 13.47
N GLU A 80 15.98 -12.46 13.17
CA GLU A 80 16.20 -13.51 14.19
C GLU A 80 17.33 -13.15 15.15
N LYS A 81 18.37 -12.48 14.65
CA LYS A 81 19.50 -11.99 15.47
C LYS A 81 19.21 -10.68 16.21
N GLY A 82 18.01 -10.11 16.05
CA GLY A 82 17.61 -8.86 16.69
C GLY A 82 18.36 -7.62 16.18
N LEU A 83 19.08 -7.71 15.06
CA LEU A 83 19.81 -6.58 14.46
C LEU A 83 18.89 -5.55 13.79
N LEU A 84 17.64 -5.91 13.51
CA LEU A 84 16.62 -4.98 12.99
C LEU A 84 15.83 -4.27 14.09
N LYS A 85 16.05 -4.64 15.37
CA LYS A 85 15.41 -4.00 16.53
C LYS A 85 15.95 -2.58 16.65
N GLY A 86 15.09 -1.56 16.56
CA GLY A 86 15.53 -0.16 16.42
C GLY A 86 15.41 0.42 15.01
N MET A 87 15.58 -0.38 13.95
CA MET A 87 15.46 0.11 12.57
C MET A 87 14.01 0.33 12.13
N PHE A 88 13.08 -0.47 12.67
CA PHE A 88 11.64 -0.29 12.43
C PHE A 88 10.97 0.65 13.43
N ASP A 89 11.66 1.02 14.51
CA ASP A 89 11.10 1.87 15.58
C ASP A 89 10.73 3.27 15.06
N ASN A 90 11.32 3.69 13.94
CA ASN A 90 11.01 4.95 13.25
C ASN A 90 10.24 4.77 11.92
N VAL A 91 9.84 3.54 11.57
CA VAL A 91 9.04 3.29 10.37
C VAL A 91 7.59 3.56 10.73
N HIS A 92 7.14 4.80 10.49
CA HIS A 92 5.72 5.11 10.54
C HIS A 92 5.03 4.39 9.38
N VAL A 93 4.44 3.24 9.68
CA VAL A 93 3.62 2.54 8.71
C VAL A 93 2.25 3.21 8.73
N PRO A 94 1.80 3.81 7.61
CA PRO A 94 0.50 4.45 7.57
C PRO A 94 -0.61 3.42 7.86
N PRO A 95 -1.75 3.88 8.41
CA PRO A 95 -2.86 2.98 8.77
C PRO A 95 -3.49 2.30 7.56
N TYR A 96 -3.28 2.80 6.35
CA TYR A 96 -3.76 2.23 5.10
C TYR A 96 -2.91 2.72 3.92
N ILE A 97 -3.07 2.06 2.78
CA ILE A 97 -2.55 2.48 1.48
C ILE A 97 -3.61 3.32 0.79
N ASP A 98 -3.25 4.53 0.37
CA ASP A 98 -4.08 5.38 -0.48
C ASP A 98 -3.34 5.84 -1.75
N GLU A 99 -4.13 6.22 -2.76
CA GLU A 99 -3.68 6.87 -3.98
C GLU A 99 -4.41 8.20 -4.12
N ARG A 100 -3.71 9.24 -4.57
CA ARG A 100 -4.24 10.58 -4.71
C ARG A 100 -3.98 11.13 -6.10
N ASP A 101 -4.96 11.84 -6.65
CA ASP A 101 -4.80 12.65 -7.86
C ASP A 101 -4.68 14.14 -7.50
N SER A 102 -4.04 14.91 -8.37
CA SER A 102 -3.95 16.37 -8.28
C SER A 102 -5.30 17.09 -8.26
N GLY A 103 -6.36 16.48 -8.78
CA GLY A 103 -7.74 16.97 -8.72
C GLY A 103 -8.47 16.69 -7.41
N GLY A 104 -7.81 16.11 -6.41
CA GLY A 104 -8.40 15.85 -5.09
C GLY A 104 -9.09 14.48 -4.93
N LEU A 105 -9.06 13.62 -5.96
CA LEU A 105 -9.51 12.24 -5.82
C LEU A 105 -8.59 11.50 -4.83
N LYS A 106 -9.18 10.82 -3.85
CA LYS A 106 -8.49 9.91 -2.93
C LYS A 106 -9.09 8.51 -3.03
N LEU A 107 -8.26 7.51 -3.29
CA LEU A 107 -8.63 6.11 -3.32
C LEU A 107 -7.95 5.38 -2.17
N VAL A 108 -8.72 4.90 -1.19
CA VAL A 108 -8.19 4.08 -0.10
C VAL A 108 -8.34 2.60 -0.43
N ARG A 109 -7.25 1.83 -0.32
CA ARG A 109 -7.27 0.37 -0.51
C ARG A 109 -7.82 -0.29 0.76
N GLY A 110 -9.13 -0.55 0.79
CA GLY A 110 -9.83 -1.02 1.99
C GLY A 110 -9.28 -2.31 2.64
N ASN A 111 -8.61 -3.17 1.87
CA ASN A 111 -7.95 -4.39 2.36
C ASN A 111 -6.63 -4.13 3.11
N SER A 112 -6.08 -2.92 3.01
CA SER A 112 -4.85 -2.50 3.71
C SER A 112 -5.12 -1.81 5.04
N VAL A 113 -6.40 -1.52 5.34
CA VAL A 113 -6.80 -0.75 6.53
C VAL A 113 -6.46 -1.51 7.80
N ARG A 114 -5.67 -0.84 8.64
CA ARG A 114 -5.39 -1.18 10.02
C ARG A 114 -6.28 -0.32 10.90
N PHE A 115 -6.78 -0.91 11.97
CA PHE A 115 -7.67 -0.23 12.89
C PHE A 115 -6.92 0.18 14.15
N ASP A 116 -7.29 1.34 14.69
CA ASP A 116 -6.90 1.79 16.01
C ASP A 116 -8.03 1.51 17.02
N VAL A 117 -7.69 1.49 18.31
CA VAL A 117 -8.66 1.31 19.38
C VAL A 117 -9.58 2.54 19.42
N PHE A 118 -10.89 2.29 19.42
CA PHE A 118 -11.87 3.32 19.69
C PHE A 118 -12.12 3.40 21.19
N ASP A 119 -11.78 4.54 21.80
CA ASP A 119 -11.94 4.72 23.24
C ASP A 119 -13.42 4.88 23.61
N THR A 120 -13.98 3.82 24.21
CA THR A 120 -15.36 3.82 24.71
C THR A 120 -15.45 4.15 26.21
N GLY A 121 -14.32 4.48 26.85
CA GLY A 121 -14.20 4.61 28.31
C GLY A 121 -14.17 3.26 29.06
N ASN A 122 -14.38 2.13 28.39
CA ASN A 122 -14.28 0.80 28.96
C ASN A 122 -13.19 -0.03 28.24
N PRO A 123 -12.08 -0.39 28.90
CA PRO A 123 -10.97 -1.10 28.26
C PRO A 123 -11.30 -2.55 27.88
N ASN A 124 -12.42 -3.10 28.34
CA ASN A 124 -12.87 -4.44 27.95
C ASN A 124 -13.64 -4.45 26.62
N ASN A 125 -14.09 -3.28 26.16
CA ASN A 125 -14.78 -3.17 24.88
C ASN A 125 -13.76 -3.34 23.74
N LYS A 126 -14.10 -4.21 22.81
CA LYS A 126 -13.33 -4.45 21.59
C LYS A 126 -13.98 -3.69 20.45
N VAL A 127 -13.69 -2.40 20.42
CA VAL A 127 -14.18 -1.49 19.39
C VAL A 127 -12.97 -0.85 18.74
N PHE A 128 -12.94 -0.89 17.41
CA PHE A 128 -11.82 -0.37 16.65
C PHE A 128 -12.33 0.44 15.48
N TYR A 129 -11.60 1.50 15.13
CA TYR A 129 -11.98 2.40 14.06
C TYR A 129 -10.77 2.81 13.22
N GLN A 130 -11.04 3.33 12.03
CA GLN A 130 -10.05 4.04 11.25
C GLN A 130 -10.75 5.08 10.37
N GLU A 131 -10.40 6.34 10.55
CA GLU A 131 -10.81 7.42 9.64
C GLU A 131 -10.05 7.28 8.32
N LEU A 132 -10.79 7.28 7.20
CA LEU A 132 -10.27 7.09 5.85
C LEU A 132 -10.37 8.36 5.01
N ILE A 133 -11.39 9.18 5.24
CA ILE A 133 -11.59 10.51 4.66
C ILE A 133 -11.71 11.49 5.83
N SER A 134 -10.81 12.47 5.92
CA SER A 134 -10.79 13.44 7.02
C SER A 134 -11.29 14.82 6.58
N LYS A 135 -11.33 15.76 7.53
CA LYS A 135 -11.62 17.19 7.26
C LYS A 135 -10.65 17.85 6.27
N ASP A 136 -9.44 17.30 6.12
CA ASP A 136 -8.47 17.79 5.14
C ASP A 136 -8.78 17.30 3.72
N ASP A 137 -9.59 16.24 3.61
CA ASP A 137 -9.99 15.64 2.34
C ASP A 137 -11.38 16.13 1.87
N ALA A 138 -12.36 16.28 2.77
CA ALA A 138 -13.75 16.61 2.42
C ALA A 138 -14.53 17.31 3.55
N SER A 139 -15.73 17.81 3.22
CA SER A 139 -16.68 18.36 4.20
C SER A 139 -17.36 17.30 5.07
N MET A 140 -17.28 16.04 4.65
CA MET A 140 -17.75 14.86 5.39
C MET A 140 -16.54 14.01 5.79
N SER A 141 -16.58 13.41 6.98
CA SER A 141 -15.62 12.38 7.37
C SER A 141 -16.21 11.01 7.02
N ALA A 142 -15.34 10.04 6.76
CA ALA A 142 -15.77 8.68 6.53
C ALA A 142 -14.71 7.68 6.98
N GLY A 143 -15.15 6.50 7.40
CA GLY A 143 -14.23 5.48 7.83
C GLY A 143 -14.87 4.13 8.05
N PHE A 144 -14.11 3.25 8.72
CA PHE A 144 -14.61 1.97 9.17
C PHE A 144 -14.66 1.92 10.69
N LEU A 145 -15.71 1.29 11.20
CA LEU A 145 -15.85 0.93 12.61
C LEU A 145 -16.09 -0.57 12.72
N THR A 146 -15.48 -1.20 13.72
CA THR A 146 -15.69 -2.61 14.06
C THR A 146 -16.03 -2.75 15.53
N ILE A 147 -16.95 -3.65 15.83
CA ILE A 147 -17.40 -3.95 17.19
C ILE A 147 -17.34 -5.48 17.35
N GLU A 148 -16.65 -5.99 18.37
CA GLU A 148 -16.58 -7.43 18.64
C GLU A 148 -17.15 -7.73 20.03
N LYS A 149 -18.30 -8.42 20.07
CA LYS A 149 -18.98 -8.86 21.32
C LYS A 149 -19.00 -7.78 22.41
N SER A 150 -19.31 -6.55 22.01
CA SER A 150 -19.20 -5.35 22.84
C SER A 150 -20.40 -4.45 22.62
N SER A 151 -20.67 -3.57 23.59
CA SER A 151 -21.65 -2.50 23.48
C SER A 151 -21.17 -1.27 24.24
N PHE A 152 -21.49 -0.08 23.73
CA PHE A 152 -21.07 1.17 24.33
C PHE A 152 -22.09 2.28 24.05
N GLU A 153 -22.21 3.20 25.00
CA GLU A 153 -22.99 4.42 24.85
C GLU A 153 -22.21 5.44 24.02
N TRP A 154 -22.92 6.18 23.16
CA TRP A 154 -22.34 7.24 22.36
C TRP A 154 -23.36 8.36 22.16
N GLU A 155 -22.90 9.60 22.26
CA GLU A 155 -23.69 10.80 21.98
C GLU A 155 -23.16 11.43 20.69
N LEU A 156 -23.98 11.42 19.64
CA LEU A 156 -23.59 11.93 18.33
C LEU A 156 -23.95 13.43 18.27
N CYS A 157 -22.95 14.30 18.29
CA CYS A 157 -23.13 15.75 18.05
C CYS A 157 -23.19 16.11 16.55
N TYR A 158 -23.32 15.11 15.68
CA TYR A 158 -23.22 15.19 14.22
C TYR A 158 -24.18 14.19 13.57
N GLU A 159 -24.45 14.35 12.28
CA GLU A 159 -25.20 13.36 11.51
C GLU A 159 -24.27 12.20 11.12
N GLU A 160 -24.78 10.97 11.16
CA GLU A 160 -24.05 9.75 10.78
C GLU A 160 -24.92 8.87 9.88
N ILE A 161 -24.33 8.35 8.80
CA ILE A 161 -24.91 7.30 7.97
C ILE A 161 -23.96 6.11 7.97
N ASP A 162 -24.51 4.93 8.23
CA ASP A 162 -23.77 3.67 8.25
C ASP A 162 -24.23 2.72 7.17
N TYR A 163 -23.30 2.01 6.57
CA TYR A 163 -23.53 0.85 5.74
C TYR A 163 -22.90 -0.38 6.40
N VAL A 164 -23.69 -1.41 6.68
CA VAL A 164 -23.19 -2.63 7.32
C VAL A 164 -22.49 -3.50 6.28
N ILE A 165 -21.21 -3.78 6.50
CA ILE A 165 -20.36 -4.57 5.62
C ILE A 165 -20.35 -6.05 6.04
N GLU A 166 -20.27 -6.32 7.35
CA GLU A 166 -20.10 -7.67 7.90
C GLU A 166 -20.81 -7.79 9.25
N GLY A 167 -21.38 -8.97 9.50
CA GLY A 167 -21.87 -9.37 10.82
C GLY A 167 -23.15 -8.68 11.27
N THR A 168 -23.34 -8.51 12.58
CA THR A 168 -24.60 -8.03 13.17
C THR A 168 -24.37 -6.73 13.95
N LEU A 169 -24.93 -5.62 13.48
CA LEU A 169 -24.92 -4.34 14.19
C LEU A 169 -26.23 -4.18 14.98
N THR A 170 -26.13 -3.75 16.23
CA THR A 170 -27.28 -3.35 17.03
C THR A 170 -27.15 -1.89 17.44
N ILE A 171 -28.24 -1.13 17.33
CA ILE A 171 -28.33 0.23 17.84
C ILE A 171 -29.58 0.35 18.72
N THR A 172 -29.41 0.82 19.94
CA THR A 172 -30.54 1.14 20.83
C THR A 172 -30.69 2.65 20.96
N ILE A 173 -31.87 3.15 20.67
CA ILE A 173 -32.22 4.57 20.78
C ILE A 173 -33.63 4.69 21.38
N ASN A 174 -33.81 5.59 22.35
CA ASN A 174 -35.09 5.79 23.04
C ASN A 174 -35.72 4.49 23.58
N GLY A 175 -34.89 3.58 24.10
CA GLY A 175 -35.32 2.28 24.65
C GLY A 175 -35.73 1.23 23.61
N LYS A 176 -35.62 1.53 22.30
CA LYS A 176 -35.88 0.58 21.22
C LYS A 176 -34.57 0.15 20.56
N THR A 177 -34.36 -1.16 20.45
CA THR A 177 -33.23 -1.74 19.73
C THR A 177 -33.60 -2.06 18.29
N PHE A 178 -32.73 -1.67 17.38
CA PHE A 178 -32.75 -2.05 15.97
C PHE A 178 -31.55 -2.94 15.69
N THR A 179 -31.72 -3.90 14.78
CA THR A 179 -30.68 -4.83 14.36
C THR A 179 -30.53 -4.71 12.85
N ALA A 180 -29.29 -4.52 12.39
CA ALA A 180 -28.94 -4.36 10.99
C ALA A 180 -27.89 -5.40 10.59
N TYR A 181 -27.99 -5.85 9.34
CA TYR A 181 -27.21 -6.92 8.75
C TYR A 181 -26.47 -6.44 7.49
N PRO A 182 -25.54 -7.23 6.92
CA PRO A 182 -24.77 -6.80 5.76
C PRO A 182 -25.66 -6.37 4.59
N GLY A 183 -25.42 -5.16 4.08
CA GLY A 183 -26.23 -4.53 3.04
C GLY A 183 -27.24 -3.51 3.55
N ASP A 184 -27.54 -3.49 4.85
CA ASP A 184 -28.44 -2.50 5.45
C ASP A 184 -27.76 -1.14 5.64
N VAL A 185 -28.58 -0.08 5.63
CA VAL A 185 -28.15 1.30 5.83
C VAL A 185 -28.88 1.89 7.03
N LEU A 186 -28.15 2.63 7.87
CA LEU A 186 -28.69 3.36 9.01
C LEU A 186 -28.43 4.85 8.84
N TYR A 187 -29.34 5.66 9.39
CA TYR A 187 -29.16 7.09 9.57
C TYR A 187 -29.39 7.42 11.04
N VAL A 188 -28.42 8.09 11.67
CA VAL A 188 -28.50 8.57 13.04
C VAL A 188 -28.42 10.10 13.03
N PRO A 189 -29.48 10.81 13.48
CA PRO A 189 -29.50 12.26 13.46
C PRO A 189 -28.60 12.85 14.56
N SER A 190 -28.09 14.06 14.32
CA SER A 190 -27.35 14.83 15.33
C SER A 190 -28.19 15.05 16.61
N GLY A 191 -27.53 15.02 17.75
CA GLY A 191 -28.11 15.07 19.10
C GLY A 191 -28.62 13.72 19.61
N SER A 192 -28.41 12.63 18.89
CA SER A 192 -28.84 11.29 19.33
C SER A 192 -27.93 10.72 20.40
N LYS A 193 -28.53 10.17 21.46
CA LYS A 193 -27.86 9.30 22.44
C LYS A 193 -28.24 7.86 22.14
N VAL A 194 -27.25 7.04 21.82
CA VAL A 194 -27.46 5.67 21.36
C VAL A 194 -26.56 4.69 22.12
N VAL A 195 -26.95 3.43 22.12
CA VAL A 195 -26.07 2.32 22.50
C VAL A 195 -25.74 1.54 21.24
N TRP A 196 -24.50 1.63 20.80
CA TRP A 196 -23.96 0.80 19.73
C TRP A 196 -23.56 -0.55 20.27
N GLY A 197 -23.64 -1.59 19.45
CA GLY A 197 -23.16 -2.89 19.86
C GLY A 197 -23.17 -3.94 18.76
N SER A 198 -22.62 -5.09 19.11
CA SER A 198 -22.72 -6.31 18.32
C SER A 198 -22.68 -7.52 19.25
N PRO A 199 -23.61 -8.46 19.12
CA PRO A 199 -23.58 -9.71 19.90
C PRO A 199 -22.43 -10.64 19.48
N ASP A 200 -21.91 -10.47 18.28
CA ASP A 200 -20.85 -11.26 17.67
C ASP A 200 -19.73 -10.37 17.13
N LYS A 201 -19.85 -9.88 15.91
CA LYS A 201 -18.94 -8.95 15.26
C LYS A 201 -19.76 -8.08 14.31
N ALA A 202 -19.43 -6.81 14.20
CA ALA A 202 -19.91 -5.94 13.14
C ALA A 202 -18.73 -5.23 12.48
N LYS A 203 -18.81 -5.01 11.17
CA LYS A 203 -17.99 -4.04 10.45
C LYS A 203 -18.91 -3.12 9.67
N VAL A 204 -18.75 -1.82 9.84
CA VAL A 204 -19.55 -0.80 9.16
C VAL A 204 -18.66 0.20 8.45
N PHE A 205 -19.13 0.72 7.33
CA PHE A 205 -18.67 1.98 6.77
C PHE A 205 -19.54 3.09 7.33
N TYR A 206 -18.92 4.08 7.96
CA TYR A 206 -19.63 5.26 8.45
C TYR A 206 -19.25 6.46 7.59
N THR A 207 -20.17 7.42 7.52
CA THR A 207 -19.85 8.79 7.11
C THR A 207 -20.57 9.78 8.00
N THR A 208 -19.86 10.83 8.39
CA THR A 208 -20.36 11.86 9.30
C THR A 208 -20.28 13.24 8.68
N TYR A 209 -21.23 14.09 9.08
CA TYR A 209 -21.22 15.51 8.74
C TYR A 209 -21.46 16.36 9.99
N PRO A 210 -20.62 17.38 10.25
CA PRO A 210 -19.45 17.79 9.46
C PRO A 210 -18.20 16.93 9.72
N ALA A 211 -17.20 17.01 8.83
CA ALA A 211 -15.98 16.19 8.92
C ALA A 211 -15.16 16.41 10.19
N ASN A 212 -15.25 17.56 10.84
CA ASN A 212 -14.56 17.88 12.08
C ASN A 212 -15.31 17.40 13.34
N TRP A 213 -16.07 16.30 13.22
CA TRP A 213 -16.89 15.74 14.29
C TRP A 213 -16.09 15.45 15.57
N SER A 214 -14.83 14.99 15.44
CA SER A 214 -13.93 14.71 16.57
C SER A 214 -13.64 15.96 17.39
N ASP A 215 -13.59 17.12 16.75
CA ASP A 215 -13.34 18.42 17.39
C ASP A 215 -14.60 18.94 18.12
N MET A 216 -15.76 18.33 17.88
CA MET A 216 -17.06 18.69 18.48
C MET A 216 -17.42 17.83 19.70
N MET A 217 -16.66 16.77 19.96
CA MET A 217 -16.85 15.94 21.15
C MET A 217 -16.47 16.74 22.41
N PRO A 218 -17.31 16.76 23.46
CA PRO A 218 -16.95 17.42 24.72
C PRO A 218 -15.72 16.73 25.34
N SER A 219 -14.78 17.56 25.83
CA SER A 219 -13.55 17.14 26.52
C SER A 219 -13.80 16.44 27.86
#